data_AF-A0A2Z3JQY6-F1
#
_entry.id   AF-A0A2Z3JQY6-F1
#
_cell.length_a   1.000
_cell.length_b   1.000
_cell.length_c   1.000
_cell.angle_alpha   90.00
_cell.angle_beta   90.00
_cell.angle_gamma   90.00
#
_symmetry.space_group_name_H-M   'P 1'
#
loop_
_entity.id
_entity.type
_entity.pdbx_description
1 polymer ?
#
loop_
_entity_poly.entity_id
_entity_poly.type
_entity_poly.pdbx_seq_one_letter_code
_entity_poly.pdbx_strand_id
1 'polypeptide(L)'
;MTDPSIPLPPSTPAAPREEGPASASVSSPSGDLLPGQPYAAPLTPLDVQHREFATGLRGYRKGDVRAYLAEVAQALEAGLRERAQLNQRLLEAQRQIQEYKDAEDELRRTVVAAERIGHELKEQARQEAALTLQDAQNRAALLSETARTREQEALSRHEARLRELEATFSVRRAQLEALYQTQEHELENRARERSGALEREFSARYADLSGRLSAAHAEYAQFMSQYRAVSQAFAQAANTHLLPDAAELPHRQIAEGKPQAPSGPAPLSPEVAAVHIEEQRFS
;
A
#
# COMPACT_ATOMS: atom_id res chain seq x y z
N MET A 1 31.69 -34.95 0.74
CA MET A 1 30.77 -35.70 -0.14
C MET A 1 30.78 -34.97 -1.48
N THR A 2 31.79 -35.01 -2.36
CA THR A 2 32.54 -36.15 -2.93
C THR A 2 31.59 -37.31 -3.23
N ASP A 3 31.27 -37.74 -4.45
CA ASP A 3 31.72 -37.54 -5.84
C ASP A 3 30.64 -38.31 -6.70
N PRO A 4 30.65 -38.47 -8.04
CA PRO A 4 31.17 -37.64 -9.12
C PRO A 4 30.13 -37.38 -10.25
N SER A 5 30.40 -36.33 -11.02
CA SER A 5 30.02 -36.18 -12.42
C SER A 5 30.31 -37.45 -13.22
N ILE A 6 29.35 -37.89 -14.04
CA ILE A 6 29.60 -38.83 -15.13
C ILE A 6 30.05 -37.99 -16.33
N PRO A 7 31.33 -38.05 -16.76
CA PRO A 7 31.74 -37.43 -18.01
C PRO A 7 31.27 -38.30 -19.18
N LEU A 8 30.47 -37.72 -20.07
CA LEU A 8 30.29 -38.23 -21.43
C LEU A 8 31.68 -38.27 -22.11
N PRO A 9 32.02 -39.35 -22.82
CA PRO A 9 33.32 -39.48 -23.48
C PRO A 9 33.49 -38.42 -24.60
N PRO A 10 34.74 -38.04 -24.91
CA PRO A 10 35.04 -37.03 -25.90
C PRO A 10 34.69 -37.49 -27.32
N SER A 11 34.25 -36.52 -28.13
CA SER A 11 34.11 -36.60 -29.57
C SER A 11 35.43 -37.03 -30.21
N THR A 12 35.51 -38.28 -30.65
CA THR A 12 36.52 -38.72 -31.62
C THR A 12 36.20 -38.07 -32.96
N PRO A 13 37.11 -37.34 -33.61
CA PRO A 13 36.93 -36.95 -35.00
C PRO A 13 37.00 -38.21 -35.85
N ALA A 14 35.86 -38.65 -36.37
CA ALA A 14 35.84 -39.66 -37.42
C ALA A 14 36.62 -39.10 -38.63
N ALA A 15 37.59 -39.90 -39.05
CA ALA A 15 38.50 -39.69 -40.16
C ALA A 15 37.81 -39.18 -41.44
N PRO A 16 38.56 -38.50 -42.34
CA PRO A 16 38.04 -38.05 -43.62
C PRO A 16 37.49 -39.24 -44.38
N ARG A 17 36.22 -39.12 -44.82
CA ARG A 17 35.64 -40.07 -45.77
C ARG A 17 36.55 -40.11 -46.99
N GLU A 18 37.16 -41.26 -47.21
CA GLU A 18 37.82 -41.59 -48.47
C GLU A 18 36.86 -41.25 -49.61
N GLU A 19 37.35 -40.40 -50.52
CA GLU A 19 36.79 -40.20 -51.84
C GLU A 19 36.80 -41.55 -52.56
N GLY A 20 35.70 -42.28 -52.44
CA GLY A 20 35.38 -43.37 -53.33
C GLY A 20 35.28 -42.81 -54.75
N PRO A 21 35.88 -43.48 -55.74
CA PRO A 21 36.13 -42.90 -57.05
C PRO A 21 34.83 -42.47 -57.71
N ALA A 22 34.91 -41.31 -58.37
CA ALA A 22 34.01 -40.86 -59.41
C ALA A 22 33.30 -42.05 -60.05
N SER A 23 31.98 -42.12 -59.86
CA SER A 23 31.12 -43.05 -60.58
C SER A 23 31.35 -42.78 -62.05
N ALA A 24 32.23 -43.59 -62.62
CA ALA A 24 32.51 -43.65 -64.03
C ALA A 24 31.16 -43.69 -64.72
N SER A 25 30.91 -42.68 -65.53
CA SER A 25 29.99 -42.74 -66.64
C SER A 25 30.32 -44.02 -67.41
N VAL A 26 29.62 -45.11 -67.09
CA VAL A 26 29.47 -46.23 -68.00
C VAL A 26 28.55 -45.68 -69.09
N SER A 27 29.20 -44.96 -70.01
CA SER A 27 28.81 -44.93 -71.40
C SER A 27 28.64 -46.39 -71.79
N SER A 28 27.40 -46.87 -71.71
CA SER A 28 26.97 -47.92 -72.64
C SER A 28 27.41 -47.41 -74.01
N PRO A 29 28.22 -48.17 -74.77
CA PRO A 29 28.42 -47.82 -76.15
C PRO A 29 27.02 -47.86 -76.77
N SER A 30 26.49 -46.68 -77.08
CA SER A 30 25.58 -46.50 -78.19
C SER A 30 26.24 -47.26 -79.33
N GLY A 31 25.76 -48.47 -79.57
CA GLY A 31 26.07 -49.20 -80.78
C GLY A 31 25.52 -48.34 -81.89
N ASP A 32 26.41 -47.55 -82.48
CA ASP A 32 26.19 -46.84 -83.73
C ASP A 32 25.61 -47.85 -84.72
N LEU A 33 24.29 -47.78 -84.85
CA LEU A 33 23.54 -48.44 -85.89
C LEU A 33 23.91 -47.73 -87.18
N LEU A 34 24.93 -48.28 -87.85
CA LEU A 34 25.27 -47.98 -89.23
C LEU A 34 23.98 -47.83 -90.07
N PRO A 35 23.84 -46.76 -90.87
CA PRO A 35 22.67 -46.60 -91.70
C PRO A 35 22.76 -47.61 -92.85
N GLY A 36 21.79 -48.51 -92.95
CA GLY A 36 21.58 -49.29 -94.18
C GLY A 36 21.74 -50.81 -94.12
N GLN A 37 21.67 -51.45 -92.95
CA GLN A 37 21.33 -52.88 -92.88
C GLN A 37 19.87 -52.99 -92.43
N PRO A 38 18.93 -53.50 -93.25
CA PRO A 38 17.58 -53.75 -92.77
C PRO A 38 17.71 -54.82 -91.69
N TYR A 39 17.55 -54.42 -90.42
CA TYR A 39 17.20 -55.37 -89.38
C TYR A 39 15.98 -56.11 -89.91
N ALA A 40 16.19 -57.37 -90.28
CA ALA A 40 15.13 -58.25 -90.70
C ALA A 40 13.98 -58.04 -89.74
N ALA A 41 12.81 -57.66 -90.27
CA ALA A 41 11.60 -57.53 -89.47
C ALA A 41 11.53 -58.71 -88.49
N PRO A 42 11.22 -58.47 -87.20
CA PRO A 42 11.22 -59.53 -86.20
C PRO A 42 10.42 -60.68 -86.77
N LEU A 43 11.09 -61.83 -86.98
CA LEU A 43 10.46 -62.96 -87.65
C LEU A 43 9.14 -63.25 -86.94
N THR A 44 8.04 -63.17 -87.67
CA THR A 44 6.76 -63.55 -87.09
C THR A 44 6.67 -65.08 -87.07
N PRO A 45 5.89 -65.67 -86.15
CA PRO A 45 5.60 -67.11 -86.18
C PRO A 45 5.12 -67.57 -87.57
N LEU A 46 4.35 -66.72 -88.26
CA LEU A 46 3.89 -66.94 -89.62
C LEU A 46 5.03 -66.94 -90.66
N ASP A 47 6.04 -66.06 -90.51
CA ASP A 47 7.20 -66.02 -91.41
C ASP A 47 8.11 -67.26 -91.26
N VAL A 48 8.17 -67.84 -90.06
CA VAL A 48 8.90 -69.09 -89.81
C VAL A 48 8.16 -70.29 -90.38
N GLN A 49 6.84 -70.33 -90.26
CA GLN A 49 6.00 -71.42 -90.73
C GLN A 49 5.91 -71.51 -92.26
N HIS A 50 5.91 -70.36 -92.96
CA HIS A 50 5.85 -70.27 -94.42
C HIS A 50 7.23 -70.13 -95.10
N ARG A 51 8.32 -70.38 -94.37
CA ARG A 51 9.68 -70.26 -94.91
C ARG A 51 9.96 -71.38 -95.93
N GLU A 52 10.24 -71.02 -97.17
CA GLU A 52 10.61 -71.97 -98.22
C GLU A 52 12.14 -72.18 -98.30
N PHE A 53 12.56 -73.43 -98.52
CA PHE A 53 13.98 -73.82 -98.64
C PHE A 53 14.26 -74.45 -100.01
N ALA A 54 15.41 -74.12 -100.61
CA ALA A 54 15.87 -74.74 -101.85
C ALA A 54 16.19 -76.25 -101.64
N THR A 55 15.96 -77.08 -102.66
CA THR A 55 16.16 -78.54 -102.58
C THR A 55 17.52 -78.94 -103.16
N GLY A 56 18.34 -79.73 -102.44
CA GLY A 56 19.65 -80.20 -102.89
C GLY A 56 19.82 -81.73 -102.75
N LEU A 57 20.78 -82.31 -103.47
CA LEU A 57 20.95 -83.77 -103.65
C LEU A 57 21.21 -84.58 -102.34
N ARG A 58 21.55 -83.91 -101.23
CA ARG A 58 21.77 -84.48 -99.88
C ARG A 58 21.18 -83.57 -98.79
N GLY A 59 19.90 -83.21 -98.91
CA GLY A 59 19.20 -82.34 -97.96
C GLY A 59 18.42 -83.06 -96.86
N TYR A 60 18.01 -82.32 -95.84
CA TYR A 60 17.09 -82.80 -94.81
C TYR A 60 15.71 -83.16 -95.38
N ARG A 61 15.00 -84.06 -94.71
CA ARG A 61 13.65 -84.46 -95.11
C ARG A 61 12.67 -83.30 -94.93
N LYS A 62 11.98 -82.92 -96.02
CA LYS A 62 11.04 -81.78 -96.03
C LYS A 62 9.88 -81.91 -95.03
N GLY A 63 9.51 -83.13 -94.64
CA GLY A 63 8.48 -83.38 -93.61
C GLY A 63 8.97 -83.01 -92.21
N ASP A 64 10.13 -83.55 -91.82
CA ASP A 64 10.75 -83.32 -90.51
C ASP A 64 11.13 -81.83 -90.31
N VAL A 65 11.65 -81.18 -91.36
CA VAL A 65 11.95 -79.73 -91.32
C VAL A 65 10.68 -78.89 -91.14
N ARG A 66 9.56 -79.25 -91.79
CA ARG A 66 8.29 -78.54 -91.61
C ARG A 66 7.69 -78.73 -90.21
N ALA A 67 7.79 -79.93 -89.65
CA ALA A 67 7.35 -80.20 -88.28
C ALA A 67 8.17 -79.38 -87.27
N TYR A 68 9.50 -79.33 -87.44
CA TYR A 68 10.38 -78.49 -86.62
C TYR A 68 10.08 -76.99 -86.75
N LEU A 69 9.84 -76.48 -87.98
CA LEU A 69 9.47 -75.08 -88.16
C LEU A 69 8.12 -74.71 -87.53
N ALA A 70 7.16 -75.64 -87.50
CA ALA A 70 5.90 -75.44 -86.78
C ALA A 70 6.11 -75.38 -85.26
N GLU A 71 6.97 -76.23 -84.70
CA GLU A 71 7.35 -76.20 -83.28
C GLU A 71 8.09 -74.92 -82.91
N VAL A 72 9.06 -74.50 -83.74
CA VAL A 72 9.79 -73.22 -83.58
C VAL A 72 8.84 -72.03 -83.69
N ALA A 73 7.88 -72.05 -84.62
CA ALA A 73 6.87 -71.00 -84.74
C ALA A 73 5.98 -70.91 -83.48
N GLN A 74 5.56 -72.05 -82.92
CA GLN A 74 4.79 -72.07 -81.67
C GLN A 74 5.61 -71.56 -80.47
N ALA A 75 6.87 -71.98 -80.33
CA ALA A 75 7.75 -71.50 -79.28
C ALA A 75 8.03 -69.99 -79.41
N LEU A 76 8.20 -69.50 -80.64
CA LEU A 76 8.37 -68.08 -80.93
C LEU A 76 7.11 -67.27 -80.61
N GLU A 77 5.92 -67.78 -80.95
CA GLU A 77 4.65 -67.12 -80.59
C GLU A 77 4.45 -67.06 -79.06
N ALA A 78 4.75 -68.16 -78.35
CA ALA A 78 4.70 -68.19 -76.90
C ALA A 78 5.66 -67.16 -76.28
N GLY A 79 6.90 -67.10 -76.76
CA GLY A 79 7.89 -66.12 -76.28
C GLY A 79 7.51 -64.68 -76.58
N LEU A 80 6.91 -64.39 -77.74
CA LEU A 80 6.42 -63.05 -78.08
C LEU A 80 5.23 -62.64 -77.19
N ARG A 81 4.30 -63.56 -76.90
CA ARG A 81 3.19 -63.31 -75.97
C ARG A 81 3.68 -63.07 -74.55
N GLU A 82 4.61 -63.88 -74.07
CA GLU A 82 5.23 -63.71 -72.75
C GLU A 82 5.96 -62.37 -72.66
N ARG A 83 6.76 -62.01 -73.66
CA ARG A 83 7.42 -60.70 -73.74
C ARG A 83 6.43 -59.54 -73.72
N ALA A 84 5.30 -59.65 -74.43
CA ALA A 84 4.25 -58.64 -74.42
C ALA A 84 3.62 -58.50 -73.02
N GLN A 85 3.31 -59.62 -72.35
CA GLN A 85 2.78 -59.61 -70.98
C GLN A 85 3.78 -59.04 -69.98
N LEU A 86 5.06 -59.41 -70.07
CA LEU A 86 6.12 -58.88 -69.20
C LEU A 86 6.31 -57.38 -69.41
N ASN A 87 6.28 -56.90 -70.66
CA ASN A 87 6.36 -55.47 -70.96
C ASN A 87 5.15 -54.70 -70.41
N GLN A 88 3.94 -55.25 -70.49
CA GLN A 88 2.75 -54.65 -69.89
C GLN A 88 2.89 -54.54 -68.37
N ARG A 89 3.29 -55.63 -67.69
CA ARG A 89 3.55 -55.63 -66.25
C ARG A 89 4.65 -54.64 -65.84
N LEU A 90 5.69 -54.52 -66.67
CA LEU A 90 6.78 -53.58 -66.42
C LEU A 90 6.30 -52.13 -66.54
N LEU A 91 5.48 -51.81 -67.53
CA LEU A 91 4.88 -50.48 -67.68
C LEU A 91 3.94 -50.15 -66.50
N GLU A 92 3.13 -51.12 -66.07
CA GLU A 92 2.24 -50.97 -64.90
C GLU A 92 3.04 -50.74 -63.62
N ALA A 93 4.09 -51.54 -63.38
CA ALA A 93 4.97 -51.39 -62.23
C ALA A 93 5.72 -50.06 -62.26
N GLN A 94 6.21 -49.62 -63.42
CA GLN A 94 6.86 -48.31 -63.58
C GLN A 94 5.88 -47.16 -63.28
N ARG A 95 4.63 -47.27 -63.72
CA ARG A 95 3.59 -46.28 -63.42
C ARG A 95 3.30 -46.23 -61.91
N GLN A 96 3.13 -47.37 -61.26
CA GLN A 96 2.93 -47.43 -59.81
C GLN A 96 4.10 -46.83 -59.04
N ILE A 97 5.35 -47.13 -59.44
CA ILE A 97 6.54 -46.52 -58.84
C ILE A 97 6.50 -45.00 -58.99
N GLN A 98 6.09 -44.48 -60.15
CA GLN A 98 5.98 -43.04 -60.33
C GLN A 98 4.90 -42.42 -59.44
N GLU A 99 3.71 -43.04 -59.38
CA GLU A 99 2.63 -42.60 -58.49
C GLU A 99 3.06 -42.61 -57.01
N TYR A 100 3.82 -43.62 -56.57
CA TYR A 100 4.38 -43.66 -55.21
C TYR A 100 5.44 -42.59 -54.96
N LYS A 101 6.30 -42.30 -55.94
CA LYS A 101 7.29 -41.22 -55.82
C LYS A 101 6.62 -39.85 -55.70
N ASP A 102 5.61 -39.60 -56.53
CA ASP A 102 4.86 -38.34 -56.51
C ASP A 102 4.13 -38.17 -55.15
N ALA A 103 3.54 -39.26 -54.64
CA ALA A 103 2.92 -39.27 -53.31
C ALA A 103 3.94 -39.06 -52.17
N GLU A 104 5.12 -39.68 -52.26
CA GLU A 104 6.20 -39.50 -51.29
C GLU A 104 6.72 -38.06 -51.28
N ASP A 105 6.87 -37.44 -52.45
CA ASP A 105 7.30 -36.05 -52.57
C ASP A 105 6.27 -35.08 -51.99
N GLU A 106 4.97 -35.33 -52.19
CA GLU A 106 3.91 -34.53 -51.58
C GLU A 106 3.86 -34.70 -50.05
N LEU A 107 4.03 -35.93 -49.56
CA LEU A 107 4.16 -36.21 -48.12
C LEU A 107 5.36 -35.46 -47.53
N ARG A 108 6.53 -35.51 -48.17
CA ARG A 108 7.73 -34.79 -47.73
C ARG A 108 7.49 -33.27 -47.69
N ARG A 109 6.86 -32.70 -48.72
CA ARG A 109 6.50 -31.26 -48.74
C ARG A 109 5.55 -30.91 -47.60
N THR A 110 4.55 -31.76 -47.36
CA THR A 110 3.57 -31.55 -46.28
C THR A 110 4.24 -31.60 -44.91
N VAL A 111 5.15 -32.55 -44.67
CA VAL A 111 5.90 -32.64 -43.41
C VAL A 111 6.76 -31.40 -43.19
N VAL A 112 7.51 -30.96 -44.20
CA VAL A 112 8.33 -29.75 -44.11
C VAL A 112 7.47 -28.50 -43.87
N ALA A 113 6.31 -28.40 -44.53
CA ALA A 113 5.36 -27.32 -44.29
C ALA A 113 4.81 -27.35 -42.85
N ALA A 114 4.46 -28.54 -42.34
CA ALA A 114 3.97 -28.71 -40.97
C ALA A 114 5.04 -28.35 -39.93
N GLU A 115 6.31 -28.75 -40.14
CA GLU A 115 7.43 -28.36 -39.29
C GLU A 115 7.64 -26.84 -39.28
N ARG A 116 7.57 -26.21 -40.45
CA ARG A 116 7.67 -24.75 -40.60
C ARG A 116 6.55 -24.03 -39.86
N ILE A 117 5.30 -24.47 -40.05
CA ILE A 117 4.14 -23.91 -39.34
C ILE A 117 4.30 -24.10 -37.83
N GLY A 118 4.76 -25.27 -37.38
CA GLY A 118 5.03 -25.54 -35.97
C GLY A 118 6.09 -24.59 -35.39
N HIS A 119 7.14 -24.31 -36.15
CA HIS A 119 8.16 -23.33 -35.76
C HIS A 119 7.62 -21.90 -35.72
N GLU A 120 6.89 -21.47 -36.75
CA GLU A 120 6.28 -20.14 -36.82
C GLU A 120 5.28 -19.92 -35.67
N LEU A 121 4.42 -20.90 -35.39
CA LEU A 121 3.47 -20.86 -34.27
C LEU A 121 4.18 -20.75 -32.92
N LYS A 122 5.28 -21.48 -32.73
CA LYS A 122 6.08 -21.43 -31.50
C LYS A 122 6.73 -20.06 -31.29
N GLU A 123 7.25 -19.45 -32.35
CA GLU A 123 7.83 -18.11 -32.28
C GLU A 123 6.75 -17.04 -32.04
N GLN A 124 5.59 -17.14 -32.70
CA GLN A 124 4.45 -16.26 -32.44
C GLN A 124 3.97 -16.36 -30.99
N ALA A 125 3.76 -17.58 -30.48
CA ALA A 125 3.35 -17.79 -29.09
C ALA A 125 4.38 -17.22 -28.08
N ARG A 126 5.68 -17.31 -28.38
CA ARG A 126 6.74 -16.69 -27.57
C ARG A 126 6.65 -15.17 -27.58
N GLN A 127 6.44 -14.57 -28.75
CA GLN A 127 6.30 -13.11 -28.88
C GLN A 127 5.05 -12.61 -28.17
N GLU A 128 3.90 -13.27 -28.36
CA GLU A 128 2.65 -12.92 -27.67
C GLU A 128 2.76 -13.09 -26.15
N ALA A 129 3.41 -14.16 -25.68
CA ALA A 129 3.67 -14.35 -24.26
C ALA A 129 4.55 -13.24 -23.68
N ALA A 130 5.60 -12.83 -24.41
CA ALA A 130 6.48 -11.74 -24.00
C ALA A 130 5.73 -10.39 -23.94
N LEU A 131 4.92 -10.09 -24.96
CA LEU A 131 4.08 -8.88 -24.98
C LEU A 131 3.05 -8.88 -23.85
N THR A 132 2.42 -10.03 -23.59
CA THR A 132 1.45 -10.18 -22.50
C THR A 132 2.12 -9.96 -21.14
N LEU A 133 3.32 -10.52 -20.94
CA LEU A 133 4.13 -10.30 -19.74
C LEU A 133 4.50 -8.82 -19.57
N GLN A 134 4.92 -8.17 -20.64
CA GLN A 134 5.28 -6.76 -20.61
C GLN A 134 4.07 -5.87 -20.28
N ASP A 135 2.91 -6.13 -20.90
CA ASP A 135 1.68 -5.40 -20.59
C ASP A 135 1.24 -5.63 -19.13
N ALA A 136 1.29 -6.88 -18.65
CA ALA A 136 1.01 -7.19 -17.25
C ALA A 136 1.96 -6.46 -16.28
N GLN A 137 3.26 -6.41 -16.59
CA GLN A 137 4.25 -5.67 -15.80
C GLN A 137 3.97 -4.16 -15.82
N ASN A 138 3.66 -3.58 -16.97
CA ASN A 138 3.32 -2.16 -17.09
C ASN A 138 2.06 -1.81 -16.30
N ARG A 139 1.01 -2.66 -16.38
CA ARG A 139 -0.23 -2.50 -15.59
C ARG A 139 0.04 -2.60 -14.10
N ALA A 140 0.87 -3.56 -13.67
CA ALA A 140 1.25 -3.71 -12.27
C ALA A 140 2.04 -2.48 -11.76
N ALA A 141 2.97 -1.97 -12.56
CA ALA A 141 3.72 -0.75 -12.25
C ALA A 141 2.79 0.45 -12.09
N LEU A 142 1.87 0.67 -13.05
CA LEU A 142 0.87 1.75 -13.00
C LEU A 142 -0.03 1.62 -11.77
N LEU A 143 -0.49 0.40 -11.45
CA LEU A 143 -1.31 0.16 -10.26
C LEU A 143 -0.54 0.48 -8.98
N SER A 144 0.74 0.09 -8.92
CA SER A 144 1.59 0.39 -7.76
C SER A 144 1.85 1.88 -7.59
N GLU A 145 2.06 2.60 -8.69
CA GLU A 145 2.26 4.05 -8.68
C GLU A 145 0.99 4.77 -8.25
N THR A 146 -0.16 4.43 -8.83
CA THR A 146 -1.45 5.02 -8.44
C THR A 146 -1.81 4.72 -6.99
N ALA A 147 -1.50 3.53 -6.48
CA ALA A 147 -1.66 3.19 -5.07
C ALA A 147 -0.78 4.07 -4.17
N ARG A 148 0.51 4.23 -4.51
CA ARG A 148 1.44 5.10 -3.77
C ARG A 148 0.99 6.55 -3.77
N THR A 149 0.56 7.08 -4.92
CA THR A 149 0.04 8.45 -5.02
C THR A 149 -1.19 8.63 -4.14
N ARG A 150 -2.13 7.67 -4.17
CA ARG A 150 -3.32 7.72 -3.30
C ARG A 150 -2.97 7.63 -1.82
N GLU A 151 -1.99 6.83 -1.45
CA GLU A 151 -1.49 6.74 -0.07
C GLU A 151 -0.87 8.07 0.37
N GLN A 152 0.00 8.67 -0.45
CA GLN A 152 0.59 9.98 -0.17
C GLN A 152 -0.47 11.09 -0.08
N GLU A 153 -1.47 11.08 -0.96
CA GLU A 153 -2.61 12.00 -0.88
C GLU A 153 -3.41 11.78 0.41
N ALA A 154 -3.65 10.53 0.82
CA ALA A 154 -4.36 10.23 2.06
C ALA A 154 -3.57 10.69 3.29
N LEU A 155 -2.27 10.46 3.32
CA LEU A 155 -1.38 10.90 4.40
C LEU A 155 -1.31 12.43 4.48
N SER A 156 -1.12 13.12 3.35
CA SER A 156 -1.10 14.58 3.32
C SER A 156 -2.43 15.21 3.75
N ARG A 157 -3.57 14.62 3.33
CA ARG A 157 -4.90 15.03 3.83
C ARG A 157 -5.05 14.80 5.33
N HIS A 158 -4.55 13.67 5.84
CA HIS A 158 -4.59 13.37 7.26
C HIS A 158 -3.73 14.35 8.07
N GLU A 159 -2.51 14.63 7.63
CA GLU A 159 -1.63 15.64 8.25
C GLU A 159 -2.26 17.04 8.22
N ALA A 160 -2.85 17.46 7.10
CA ALA A 160 -3.53 18.74 7.00
C ALA A 160 -4.70 18.83 8.00
N ARG A 161 -5.48 17.75 8.13
CA ARG A 161 -6.59 17.67 9.09
C ARG A 161 -6.10 17.70 10.54
N LEU A 162 -4.99 17.04 10.85
CA LEU A 162 -4.39 17.10 12.18
C LEU A 162 -3.91 18.53 12.50
N ARG A 163 -3.23 19.19 11.56
CA ARG A 163 -2.79 20.59 11.74
C ARG A 163 -3.96 21.55 11.94
N GLU A 164 -5.04 21.37 11.17
CA GLU A 164 -6.26 22.16 11.33
C GLU A 164 -6.85 21.93 12.74
N LEU A 165 -6.97 20.67 13.15
CA LEU A 165 -7.51 20.32 14.45
C LEU A 165 -6.65 20.88 15.60
N GLU A 166 -5.33 20.75 15.52
CA GLU A 166 -4.39 21.34 16.48
C GLU A 166 -4.51 22.87 16.54
N ALA A 167 -4.65 23.53 15.40
CA ALA A 167 -4.87 24.98 15.34
C ALA A 167 -6.19 25.36 16.04
N THR A 168 -7.28 24.63 15.78
CA THR A 168 -8.57 24.89 16.46
C THR A 168 -8.49 24.66 17.96
N PHE A 169 -7.80 23.60 18.42
CA PHE A 169 -7.58 23.35 19.83
C PHE A 169 -6.72 24.43 20.49
N SER A 170 -5.66 24.87 19.82
CA SER A 170 -4.78 25.94 20.31
C SER A 170 -5.55 27.24 20.50
N VAL A 171 -6.37 27.62 19.51
CA VAL A 171 -7.24 28.81 19.60
C VAL A 171 -8.26 28.65 20.72
N ARG A 172 -8.93 27.49 20.83
CA ARG A 172 -9.92 27.26 21.88
C ARG A 172 -9.30 27.29 23.27
N ARG A 173 -8.10 26.73 23.43
CA ARG A 173 -7.35 26.76 24.69
C ARG A 173 -6.99 28.20 25.07
N ALA A 174 -6.45 28.98 24.14
CA ALA A 174 -6.12 30.39 24.39
C ALA A 174 -7.36 31.22 24.77
N GLN A 175 -8.51 30.95 24.14
CA GLN A 175 -9.78 31.58 24.52
C GLN A 175 -10.20 31.24 25.94
N LEU A 176 -10.10 29.96 26.34
CA LEU A 176 -10.44 29.54 27.70
C LEU A 176 -9.48 30.16 28.72
N GLU A 177 -8.17 30.12 28.47
CA GLU A 177 -7.16 30.75 29.32
C GLU A 177 -7.43 32.25 29.49
N ALA A 178 -7.74 32.97 28.41
CA ALA A 178 -8.12 34.38 28.48
C ALA A 178 -9.36 34.61 29.35
N LEU A 179 -10.42 33.80 29.19
CA LEU A 179 -11.62 33.90 30.01
C LEU A 179 -11.32 33.66 31.50
N TYR A 180 -10.51 32.65 31.82
CA TYR A 180 -10.07 32.39 33.21
C TYR A 180 -9.31 33.59 33.79
N GLN A 181 -8.35 34.13 33.05
CA GLN A 181 -7.56 35.29 33.48
C GLN A 181 -8.45 36.53 33.71
N THR A 182 -9.44 36.77 32.84
CA THR A 182 -10.40 37.86 33.05
C THR A 182 -11.24 37.66 34.32
N GLN A 183 -11.69 36.43 34.60
CA GLN A 183 -12.45 36.15 35.81
C GLN A 183 -11.61 36.30 37.08
N GLU A 184 -10.37 35.81 37.09
CA GLU A 184 -9.45 36.01 38.21
C GLU A 184 -9.23 37.50 38.47
N HIS A 185 -8.97 38.27 37.42
CA HIS A 185 -8.78 39.70 37.54
C HIS A 185 -10.02 40.43 38.09
N GLU A 186 -11.22 40.06 37.64
CA GLU A 186 -12.46 40.60 38.20
C GLU A 186 -12.64 40.27 39.68
N LEU A 187 -12.36 39.02 40.09
CA LEU A 187 -12.47 38.61 41.49
C LEU A 187 -11.45 39.34 42.37
N GLU A 188 -10.21 39.48 41.91
CA GLU A 188 -9.19 40.28 42.61
C GLU A 188 -9.61 41.74 42.76
N ASN A 189 -10.12 42.35 41.70
CA ASN A 189 -10.56 43.74 41.73
C ASN A 189 -11.73 43.92 42.70
N ARG A 190 -12.75 43.03 42.66
CA ARG A 190 -13.85 43.05 43.63
C ARG A 190 -13.36 42.88 45.07
N ALA A 191 -12.39 41.99 45.29
CA ALA A 191 -11.80 41.78 46.61
C ALA A 191 -11.06 43.03 47.11
N ARG A 192 -10.24 43.66 46.25
CA ARG A 192 -9.53 44.93 46.55
C ARG A 192 -10.48 46.08 46.81
N GLU A 193 -11.54 46.21 46.02
CA GLU A 193 -12.58 47.22 46.21
C GLU A 193 -13.31 47.02 47.54
N ARG A 194 -13.66 45.77 47.87
CA ARG A 194 -14.32 45.43 49.13
C ARG A 194 -13.42 45.69 50.33
N SER A 195 -12.14 45.31 50.27
CA SER A 195 -11.18 45.58 51.34
C SER A 195 -10.99 47.09 51.53
N GLY A 196 -10.79 47.84 50.45
CA GLY A 196 -10.65 49.30 50.53
C GLY A 196 -11.94 50.03 50.99
N ALA A 197 -13.12 49.47 50.71
CA ALA A 197 -14.37 49.98 51.27
C ALA A 197 -14.45 49.72 52.78
N LEU A 198 -14.15 48.50 53.23
CA LEU A 198 -14.13 48.12 54.65
C LEU A 198 -13.10 48.94 55.43
N GLU A 199 -11.91 49.16 54.89
CA GLU A 199 -10.87 50.01 55.50
C GLU A 199 -11.35 51.46 55.66
N ARG A 200 -12.02 52.03 54.64
CA ARG A 200 -12.60 53.37 54.73
C ARG A 200 -13.72 53.45 55.76
N GLU A 201 -14.62 52.48 55.79
CA GLU A 201 -15.69 52.39 56.79
C GLU A 201 -15.13 52.28 58.21
N PHE A 202 -14.13 51.40 58.42
CA PHE A 202 -13.46 51.23 59.70
C PHE A 202 -12.75 52.52 60.13
N SER A 203 -11.99 53.13 59.22
CA SER A 203 -11.26 54.39 59.49
C SER A 203 -12.22 55.53 59.86
N ALA A 204 -13.37 55.63 59.18
CA ALA A 204 -14.40 56.62 59.49
C ALA A 204 -15.02 56.40 60.88
N ARG A 205 -15.37 55.15 61.22
CA ARG A 205 -15.90 54.80 62.55
C ARG A 205 -14.87 55.03 63.65
N TYR A 206 -13.61 54.67 63.41
CA TYR A 206 -12.52 54.89 64.36
C TYR A 206 -12.30 56.39 64.59
N ALA A 207 -12.32 57.21 63.54
CA ALA A 207 -12.21 58.66 63.64
C ALA A 207 -13.38 59.28 64.42
N ASP A 208 -14.63 58.87 64.17
CA ASP A 208 -15.81 59.33 64.93
C ASP A 208 -15.70 58.95 66.41
N LEU A 209 -15.40 57.68 66.73
CA LEU A 209 -15.26 57.21 68.11
C LEU A 209 -14.10 57.91 68.84
N SER A 210 -12.95 58.03 68.19
CA SER A 210 -11.80 58.75 68.73
C SER A 210 -12.10 60.23 68.94
N GLY A 211 -12.89 60.85 68.04
CA GLY A 211 -13.37 62.22 68.17
C GLY A 211 -14.28 62.40 69.39
N ARG A 212 -15.25 61.49 69.58
CA ARG A 212 -16.14 61.49 70.76
C ARG A 212 -15.38 61.27 72.06
N LEU A 213 -14.42 60.35 72.08
CA LEU A 213 -13.58 60.11 73.26
C LEU A 213 -12.74 61.34 73.60
N SER A 214 -12.13 61.98 72.59
CA SER A 214 -11.38 63.23 72.77
C SER A 214 -12.27 64.36 73.30
N ALA A 215 -13.49 64.50 72.78
CA ALA A 215 -14.47 65.47 73.26
C ALA A 215 -14.86 65.22 74.73
N ALA A 216 -15.17 63.97 75.10
CA ALA A 216 -15.48 63.59 76.48
C ALA A 216 -14.31 63.85 77.44
N HIS A 217 -13.07 63.57 77.01
CA HIS A 217 -11.87 63.91 77.80
C HIS A 217 -11.72 65.43 77.96
N ALA A 218 -12.03 66.22 76.93
CA ALA A 218 -11.99 67.68 77.01
C ALA A 218 -13.07 68.23 77.95
N GLU A 219 -14.30 67.72 77.86
CA GLU A 219 -15.40 68.05 78.79
C GLU A 219 -15.04 67.71 80.23
N TYR A 220 -14.46 66.52 80.48
CA TYR A 220 -13.99 66.12 81.81
C TYR A 220 -12.87 67.05 82.31
N ALA A 221 -11.91 67.40 81.46
CA ALA A 221 -10.83 68.33 81.83
C ALA A 221 -11.38 69.74 82.16
N GLN A 222 -12.38 70.22 81.41
CA GLN A 222 -13.09 71.47 81.68
C GLN A 222 -13.86 71.41 83.00
N PHE A 223 -14.59 70.32 83.27
CA PHE A 223 -15.28 70.12 84.53
C PHE A 223 -14.30 70.13 85.70
N MET A 224 -13.16 69.43 85.59
CA MET A 224 -12.15 69.40 86.63
C MET A 224 -11.48 70.77 86.86
N SER A 225 -11.28 71.57 85.81
CA SER A 225 -10.75 72.93 85.97
C SER A 225 -11.75 73.88 86.63
N GLN A 226 -13.04 73.77 86.27
CA GLN A 226 -14.15 74.47 86.93
C GLN A 226 -14.26 74.05 88.40
N TYR A 227 -14.21 72.75 88.70
CA TYR A 227 -14.23 72.23 90.07
C TYR A 227 -13.02 72.75 90.89
N ARG A 228 -11.83 72.78 90.30
CA ARG A 228 -10.64 73.40 90.93
C ARG A 228 -10.85 74.89 91.18
N ALA A 229 -11.41 75.63 90.23
CA ALA A 229 -11.69 77.06 90.41
C ALA A 229 -12.72 77.30 91.52
N VAL A 230 -13.80 76.52 91.57
CA VAL A 230 -14.82 76.59 92.61
C VAL A 230 -14.24 76.25 93.99
N SER A 231 -13.49 75.15 94.10
CA SER A 231 -12.83 74.78 95.36
C SER A 231 -11.81 75.82 95.82
N GLN A 232 -11.05 76.42 94.90
CA GLN A 232 -10.17 77.55 95.21
C GLN A 232 -10.94 78.80 95.66
N ALA A 233 -12.08 79.12 95.03
CA ALA A 233 -12.93 80.23 95.43
C ALA A 233 -13.54 80.01 96.82
N PHE A 234 -13.99 78.79 97.14
CA PHE A 234 -14.44 78.43 98.49
C PHE A 234 -13.30 78.53 99.52
N ALA A 235 -12.09 78.06 99.18
CA ALA A 235 -10.93 78.21 100.06
C ALA A 235 -10.57 79.69 100.30
N GLN A 236 -10.65 80.53 99.27
CA GLN A 236 -10.46 81.98 99.38
C GLN A 236 -11.57 82.63 100.25
N ALA A 237 -12.83 82.25 100.07
CA ALA A 237 -13.96 82.74 100.84
C ALA A 237 -13.87 82.35 102.34
N ALA A 238 -13.47 81.11 102.63
CA ALA A 238 -13.20 80.64 103.99
C ALA A 238 -12.05 81.43 104.65
N ASN A 239 -11.02 81.79 103.89
CA ASN A 239 -9.93 82.62 104.39
C ASN A 239 -10.32 84.10 104.58
N THR A 240 -11.34 84.61 103.87
CA THR A 240 -11.87 85.98 104.07
C THR A 240 -12.86 86.10 105.23
N HIS A 241 -13.52 85.00 105.64
CA HIS A 241 -14.34 84.95 106.85
C HIS A 241 -13.58 84.25 107.98
N LEU A 242 -12.56 84.91 108.50
CA LEU A 242 -12.09 84.69 109.86
C LEU A 242 -13.20 85.15 110.82
N LEU A 243 -13.95 84.19 111.39
CA LEU A 243 -14.81 84.50 112.54
C LEU A 243 -13.95 85.09 113.67
N PRO A 244 -14.38 86.18 114.34
CA PRO A 244 -13.78 86.63 115.58
C PRO A 244 -14.06 85.64 116.71
N ASP A 245 -13.12 85.61 117.65
CA ASP A 245 -12.95 84.61 118.71
C ASP A 245 -14.15 84.48 119.68
N ALA A 246 -14.35 83.24 120.14
CA ALA A 246 -15.15 82.77 121.29
C ALA A 246 -16.68 83.02 121.33
N ALA A 247 -17.44 82.01 120.90
CA ALA A 247 -18.72 81.65 121.54
C ALA A 247 -18.81 80.12 121.67
N GLU A 248 -18.79 79.64 122.90
CA GLU A 248 -19.10 78.24 123.23
C GLU A 248 -20.52 77.87 122.77
N LEU A 249 -20.71 76.57 122.45
CA LEU A 249 -21.92 75.72 122.56
C LEU A 249 -22.19 74.91 121.27
N PRO A 250 -22.77 73.68 121.33
CA PRO A 250 -22.66 72.63 122.34
C PRO A 250 -22.17 71.29 121.73
N HIS A 251 -21.56 70.42 122.54
CA HIS A 251 -21.33 69.03 122.15
C HIS A 251 -22.67 68.29 121.97
N ARG A 252 -22.97 67.87 120.75
CA ARG A 252 -24.02 66.87 120.48
C ARG A 252 -23.41 65.68 119.75
N GLN A 253 -23.23 64.59 120.50
CA GLN A 253 -22.90 63.26 119.96
C GLN A 253 -24.09 62.69 119.19
N ILE A 254 -23.93 62.39 117.89
CA ILE A 254 -24.70 61.45 117.05
C ILE A 254 -23.85 61.23 115.77
N ALA A 255 -23.61 60.08 115.13
CA ALA A 255 -23.66 58.65 115.39
C ALA A 255 -22.90 57.98 114.20
N GLU A 256 -22.46 56.74 114.37
CA GLU A 256 -21.83 55.93 113.32
C GLU A 256 -22.69 55.85 112.04
N GLY A 257 -22.09 56.19 110.89
CA GLY A 257 -22.72 56.08 109.58
C GLY A 257 -21.66 55.98 108.49
N LYS A 258 -21.33 54.74 108.10
CA LYS A 258 -20.41 54.37 107.02
C LYS A 258 -20.78 55.07 105.69
N PRO A 259 -19.89 55.86 105.05
CA PRO A 259 -20.16 56.34 103.69
C PRO A 259 -19.92 55.19 102.70
N GLN A 260 -21.02 54.76 102.11
CA GLN A 260 -21.10 53.77 101.04
C GLN A 260 -20.54 54.37 99.74
N ALA A 261 -19.60 53.68 99.11
CA ALA A 261 -19.08 54.02 97.80
C ALA A 261 -20.24 54.02 96.77
N PRO A 262 -20.36 55.02 95.88
CA PRO A 262 -21.29 54.95 94.78
C PRO A 262 -20.82 53.83 93.83
N SER A 263 -21.65 52.80 93.75
CA SER A 263 -21.60 51.72 92.78
C SER A 263 -21.51 52.26 91.36
N GLY A 264 -20.50 51.83 90.60
CA GLY A 264 -20.49 52.00 89.16
C GLY A 264 -21.69 51.29 88.50
N PRO A 265 -22.23 51.80 87.39
CA PRO A 265 -23.20 51.05 86.63
C PRO A 265 -22.55 49.80 86.02
N ALA A 266 -23.23 48.68 86.26
CA ALA A 266 -22.91 47.31 85.88
C ALA A 266 -22.84 47.09 84.35
N PRO A 267 -22.14 46.04 83.88
CA PRO A 267 -21.91 45.77 82.47
C PRO A 267 -23.19 45.33 81.75
N LEU A 268 -23.42 45.88 80.55
CA LEU A 268 -24.38 45.34 79.60
C LEU A 268 -23.87 43.97 79.13
N SER A 269 -24.63 42.93 79.44
CA SER A 269 -24.37 41.56 78.97
C SER A 269 -24.72 41.42 77.48
N PRO A 270 -24.08 40.48 76.77
CA PRO A 270 -24.29 40.27 75.34
C PRO A 270 -25.53 39.38 75.10
N GLU A 271 -26.60 39.96 74.57
CA GLU A 271 -27.76 39.19 74.10
C GLU A 271 -27.65 38.92 72.59
N VAL A 272 -27.17 37.71 72.31
CA VAL A 272 -27.52 36.80 71.21
C VAL A 272 -28.43 37.37 70.10
N ALA A 273 -27.82 37.67 68.95
CA ALA A 273 -28.50 37.57 67.65
C ALA A 273 -27.89 36.39 66.88
N ALA A 274 -28.53 35.23 67.01
CA ALA A 274 -28.29 34.08 66.16
C ALA A 274 -28.77 34.42 64.74
N VAL A 275 -27.83 34.64 63.81
CA VAL A 275 -28.13 34.63 62.38
C VAL A 275 -28.09 33.17 61.93
N HIS A 276 -29.26 32.70 61.49
CA HIS A 276 -29.49 31.43 60.82
C HIS A 276 -28.60 31.35 59.57
N ILE A 277 -27.70 30.36 59.52
CA ILE A 277 -27.05 29.94 58.27
C ILE A 277 -27.97 28.89 57.66
N GLU A 278 -28.68 29.27 56.61
CA GLU A 278 -29.42 28.35 55.75
C GLU A 278 -28.42 27.78 54.73
N GLU A 279 -27.98 26.54 54.99
CA GLU A 279 -27.25 25.69 54.04
C GLU A 279 -28.18 25.37 52.85
N GLN A 280 -28.03 26.08 51.73
CA GLN A 280 -28.52 25.56 50.46
C GLN A 280 -27.52 24.58 49.89
N ARG A 281 -27.92 23.30 49.94
CA ARG A 281 -27.32 22.22 49.18
C ARG A 281 -27.34 22.52 47.69
N PHE A 282 -26.16 22.33 47.10
CA PHE A 282 -25.96 21.89 45.73
C PHE A 282 -27.07 20.94 45.22
N SER A 283 -27.70 21.32 44.12
CA SER A 283 -28.09 20.44 43.02
C SER A 283 -27.76 21.16 41.72
#